data_AF-A0A955SWN0-F1
#
_entry.id   AF-A0A955SWN0-F1
#
_cell.length_a   1.000
_cell.length_b   1.000
_cell.length_c   1.000
_cell.angle_alpha   90.00
_cell.angle_beta   90.00
_cell.angle_gamma   90.00
#
_symmetry.space_group_name_H-M   'P 1'
#
loop_
_entity.id
_entity.type
_entity.pdbx_description
1 polymer ?
#
loop_
_entity_poly.entity_id
_entity_poly.type
_entity_poly.pdbx_seq_one_letter_code
_entity_poly.pdbx_strand_id
1 'polypeptide(L)'
;MHRSLCVSVFLGLLFPAQWAFPEPSEIWRFSLPPNAAADEAIRLAIQDLNETGQPLGLAFEISEGAPTDKDNWILVGGPDRNIAVQRFMAERDLEPVKDYFPQGFGIRTFSNGEKRTLLIAGASLVGDVRGLYWLWDRIRVHKKIP
;
A
#
# COMPACT_ATOMS: atom_id res chain seq x y z
N MET A 1 -35.12 -66.95 3.66
CA MET A 1 -35.28 -66.61 2.23
C MET A 1 -35.15 -65.10 2.07
N HIS A 2 -34.36 -64.66 1.07
CA HIS A 2 -34.15 -63.28 0.55
C HIS A 2 -33.51 -62.26 1.53
N ARG A 3 -32.19 -61.96 1.47
CA ARG A 3 -31.41 -61.15 0.49
C ARG A 3 -32.07 -59.82 0.10
N SER A 4 -31.46 -58.70 0.53
CA SER A 4 -31.08 -57.58 -0.35
C SER A 4 -30.11 -56.63 0.35
N LEU A 5 -28.95 -56.45 -0.29
CA LEU A 5 -27.97 -55.39 -0.05
C LEU A 5 -28.62 -54.02 -0.31
N CYS A 6 -28.28 -53.00 0.48
CA CYS A 6 -28.36 -51.61 0.04
C CYS A 6 -26.97 -50.99 0.18
N VAL A 7 -26.35 -50.75 -0.98
CA VAL A 7 -25.02 -50.19 -1.20
C VAL A 7 -25.16 -48.70 -1.50
N SER A 8 -24.34 -47.88 -0.82
CA SER A 8 -23.81 -46.55 -1.17
C SER A 8 -24.81 -45.45 -1.56
N VAL A 9 -24.60 -44.17 -1.23
CA VAL A 9 -23.49 -43.32 -1.68
C VAL A 9 -23.23 -42.24 -0.63
N PHE A 10 -22.01 -42.22 -0.08
CA PHE A 10 -21.48 -41.02 0.59
C PHE A 10 -21.07 -40.03 -0.49
N LEU A 11 -21.88 -38.99 -0.67
CA LEU A 11 -21.54 -37.85 -1.52
C LEU A 11 -20.52 -36.99 -0.75
N GLY A 12 -19.24 -37.30 -0.92
CA GLY A 12 -18.15 -36.46 -0.42
C GLY A 12 -18.18 -35.12 -1.14
N LEU A 13 -18.66 -34.08 -0.44
CA LEU A 13 -18.52 -32.69 -0.86
C LEU A 13 -17.02 -32.35 -0.91
N LEU A 14 -16.46 -32.37 -2.12
CA LEU A 14 -15.20 -31.72 -2.44
C LEU A 14 -15.40 -30.21 -2.27
N PHE A 15 -15.15 -29.69 -1.07
CA PHE A 15 -14.89 -28.27 -0.90
C PHE A 15 -13.59 -27.95 -1.64
N PRO A 16 -13.58 -27.08 -2.66
CA PRO A 16 -12.32 -26.57 -3.18
C PRO A 16 -11.61 -25.91 -1.99
N ALA A 17 -10.36 -26.31 -1.76
CA ALA A 17 -9.50 -25.69 -0.76
C ALA A 17 -9.57 -24.18 -1.00
N GLN A 18 -10.25 -23.48 -0.09
CA GLN A 18 -10.19 -22.03 -0.04
C GLN A 18 -8.73 -21.72 0.21
N TRP A 19 -8.07 -21.15 -0.80
CA TRP A 19 -6.74 -20.59 -0.66
C TRP A 19 -6.90 -19.48 0.38
N ALA A 20 -6.67 -19.83 1.64
CA ALA A 20 -6.63 -18.87 2.73
C ALA A 20 -5.36 -18.07 2.51
N PHE A 21 -5.49 -16.96 1.79
CA PHE A 21 -4.48 -15.93 1.83
C PHE A 21 -4.35 -15.49 3.29
N PRO A 22 -3.13 -15.36 3.83
CA PRO A 22 -2.98 -14.84 5.18
C PRO A 22 -3.62 -13.46 5.24
N GLU A 23 -4.46 -13.22 6.25
CA GLU A 23 -4.94 -11.88 6.57
C GLU A 23 -3.72 -10.96 6.68
N PRO A 24 -3.75 -9.76 6.08
CA PRO A 24 -2.59 -8.89 6.08
C PRO A 24 -2.20 -8.53 7.51
N SER A 25 -0.97 -8.88 7.89
CA SER A 25 -0.40 -8.52 9.19
C SER A 25 -0.09 -7.03 9.29
N GLU A 26 0.09 -6.35 8.16
CA GLU A 26 0.42 -4.92 8.11
C GLU A 26 -0.38 -4.22 7.00
N ILE A 27 -1.18 -3.22 7.39
CA ILE A 27 -1.96 -2.38 6.47
C ILE A 27 -1.29 -1.01 6.36
N TRP A 28 -1.09 -0.54 5.14
CA TRP A 28 -0.54 0.77 4.78
C TRP A 28 -1.60 1.62 4.09
N ARG A 29 -1.84 2.82 4.64
CA ARG A 29 -2.85 3.76 4.11
C ARG A 29 -2.21 4.81 3.24
N PHE A 30 -2.68 4.91 2.01
CA PHE A 30 -2.29 5.95 1.07
C PHE A 30 -3.09 7.23 1.33
N SER A 31 -2.38 8.34 1.46
CA SER A 31 -2.95 9.66 1.25
C SER A 31 -2.43 10.20 -0.08
N LEU A 32 -3.35 10.47 -1.01
CA LEU A 32 -3.06 10.92 -2.37
C LEU A 32 -3.62 12.33 -2.60
N PRO A 33 -2.94 13.19 -3.39
CA PRO A 33 -3.56 14.41 -3.90
C PRO A 33 -4.64 14.06 -4.93
N PRO A 34 -5.65 14.94 -5.15
CA PRO A 34 -6.79 14.64 -6.03
C PRO A 34 -6.40 14.22 -7.45
N ASN A 35 -5.36 14.83 -8.01
CA ASN A 35 -4.86 14.48 -9.33
C ASN A 35 -4.21 13.09 -9.39
N ALA A 36 -3.54 12.66 -8.33
CA ALA A 36 -2.95 11.32 -8.26
C ALA A 36 -4.01 10.24 -8.01
N ALA A 37 -5.05 10.54 -7.23
CA ALA A 37 -6.16 9.61 -6.98
C ALA A 37 -6.93 9.26 -8.27
N ALA A 38 -6.97 10.17 -9.25
CA ALA A 38 -7.60 9.95 -10.55
C ALA A 38 -6.63 9.43 -11.63
N ASP A 39 -5.34 9.26 -11.32
CA ASP A 39 -4.32 8.89 -12.29
C ASP A 39 -4.19 7.36 -12.44
N GLU A 40 -4.17 6.91 -13.69
CA GLU A 40 -4.12 5.49 -14.03
C GLU A 40 -2.76 4.86 -13.66
N ALA A 41 -1.65 5.59 -13.81
CA ALA A 41 -0.33 5.05 -13.48
C ALA A 41 -0.13 4.90 -11.97
N ILE A 42 -0.70 5.81 -11.16
CA ILE A 42 -0.76 5.65 -9.70
C ILE A 42 -1.62 4.45 -9.33
N ARG A 43 -2.80 4.29 -9.95
CA ARG A 43 -3.68 3.14 -9.71
C ARG A 43 -2.98 1.80 -9.98
N LEU A 44 -2.29 1.70 -11.12
CA LEU A 44 -1.50 0.51 -11.47
C LEU A 44 -0.35 0.27 -10.49
N ALA A 45 0.39 1.31 -10.08
CA ALA A 45 1.46 1.15 -9.11
C ALA A 45 0.95 0.64 -7.74
N ILE A 46 -0.23 1.09 -7.29
CA ILE A 46 -0.86 0.58 -6.06
C ILE A 46 -1.36 -0.87 -6.23
N GLN A 47 -1.85 -1.22 -7.42
CA GLN A 47 -2.21 -2.59 -7.74
C GLN A 47 -0.99 -3.52 -7.67
N ASP A 48 0.12 -3.15 -8.32
CA ASP A 48 1.37 -3.92 -8.30
C ASP A 48 1.93 -4.08 -6.87
N LEU A 49 1.82 -3.02 -6.05
CA LEU A 49 2.16 -3.06 -4.62
C LEU A 49 1.30 -4.08 -3.86
N ASN A 50 -0.01 -4.11 -4.10
CA ASN A 50 -0.91 -5.10 -3.49
C ASN A 50 -0.61 -6.52 -3.97
N GLU A 51 -0.46 -6.75 -5.28
CA GLU A 51 -0.15 -8.07 -5.83
C GLU A 51 1.18 -8.62 -5.29
N THR A 52 2.17 -7.75 -5.11
CA THR A 52 3.48 -8.14 -4.56
C THR A 52 3.48 -8.25 -3.04
N GLY A 53 2.69 -7.42 -2.37
CA GLY A 53 2.64 -7.30 -0.91
C GLY A 53 1.76 -8.36 -0.24
N GLN A 54 0.67 -8.78 -0.88
CA GLN A 54 -0.27 -9.76 -0.33
C GLN A 54 0.41 -11.07 0.14
N PRO A 55 1.28 -11.74 -0.66
CA PRO A 55 1.96 -12.94 -0.18
C PRO A 55 2.97 -12.68 0.95
N LEU A 56 3.28 -11.41 1.24
CA LEU A 56 4.16 -10.97 2.32
C LEU A 56 3.39 -10.48 3.56
N GLY A 57 2.05 -10.56 3.56
CA GLY A 57 1.21 -10.04 4.64
C GLY A 57 1.11 -8.52 4.67
N LEU A 58 1.40 -7.85 3.55
CA LEU A 58 1.24 -6.40 3.37
C LEU A 58 -0.03 -6.12 2.57
N ALA A 59 -0.82 -5.15 3.02
CA ALA A 59 -1.96 -4.62 2.26
C ALA A 59 -1.87 -3.10 2.13
N PHE A 60 -2.35 -2.58 1.00
CA PHE A 60 -2.35 -1.16 0.70
C PHE A 60 -3.75 -0.68 0.33
N GLU A 61 -4.22 0.35 1.05
CA GLU A 61 -5.54 0.93 0.85
C GLU A 61 -5.46 2.45 0.72
N ILE A 62 -6.33 3.04 -0.11
CA ILE A 62 -6.45 4.50 -0.21
C ILE A 62 -7.34 4.98 0.93
N SER A 63 -6.90 6.02 1.65
CA SER A 63 -7.65 6.62 2.74
C SER A 63 -7.79 8.13 2.53
N GLU A 64 -8.99 8.64 2.77
CA GLU A 64 -9.27 10.08 2.81
C GLU A 64 -8.95 10.72 4.18
N GLY A 65 -8.55 9.90 5.15
CA GLY A 65 -8.19 10.32 6.50
C GLY A 65 -6.85 11.06 6.57
N ALA A 66 -6.64 11.76 7.69
CA ALA A 66 -5.34 12.36 8.00
C ALA A 66 -4.39 11.30 8.60
N PRO A 67 -3.07 11.39 8.31
CA PRO A 67 -2.08 10.54 8.96
C PRO A 67 -2.15 10.62 10.48
N THR A 68 -2.11 9.45 11.13
CA THR A 68 -2.09 9.32 12.59
C THR A 68 -0.91 8.45 13.00
N ASP A 69 -0.50 8.55 14.27
CA ASP A 69 0.57 7.71 14.82
C ASP A 69 0.12 6.27 15.13
N LYS A 70 -1.16 5.94 14.93
CA LYS A 70 -1.72 4.60 15.22
C LYS A 70 -1.65 3.64 14.04
N ASP A 71 -1.32 4.15 12.87
CA ASP A 71 -1.44 3.45 11.60
C ASP A 71 -0.20 3.66 10.75
N ASN A 72 0.05 2.76 9.79
CA ASN A 72 1.08 2.99 8.80
C ASN A 72 0.53 3.82 7.64
N TRP A 73 1.31 4.80 7.20
CA TRP A 73 0.90 5.75 6.18
C TRP A 73 1.91 5.84 5.05
N ILE A 74 1.42 5.99 3.82
CA ILE A 74 2.20 6.41 2.67
C ILE A 74 1.59 7.71 2.16
N LEU A 75 2.31 8.81 2.35
CA LEU A 75 1.89 10.13 1.91
C LEU A 75 2.55 10.40 0.57
N VAL A 76 1.75 10.62 -0.47
CA VAL A 76 2.25 10.82 -1.83
C VAL A 76 2.07 12.28 -2.25
N GLY A 77 3.04 12.81 -2.98
CA GLY A 77 3.03 14.19 -3.47
C GLY A 77 3.66 15.20 -2.52
N GLY A 78 3.86 16.41 -3.04
CA GLY A 78 4.36 17.55 -2.26
C GLY A 78 3.27 18.23 -1.42
N PRO A 79 3.66 19.06 -0.42
CA PRO A 79 2.72 19.80 0.42
C PRO A 79 1.89 20.85 -0.34
N ASP A 80 2.30 21.19 -1.56
CA ASP A 80 1.56 22.04 -2.50
C ASP A 80 0.37 21.34 -3.16
N ARG A 81 0.39 20.00 -3.22
CA ARG A 81 -0.65 19.18 -3.88
C ARG A 81 -1.44 18.32 -2.92
N ASN A 82 -0.81 17.88 -1.83
CA ASN A 82 -1.42 17.01 -0.83
C ASN A 82 -1.53 17.70 0.53
N ILE A 83 -2.76 18.02 0.95
CA ILE A 83 -3.02 18.69 2.22
C ILE A 83 -2.62 17.85 3.44
N ALA A 84 -2.67 16.52 3.35
CA ALA A 84 -2.21 15.65 4.43
C ALA A 84 -0.70 15.74 4.62
N VAL A 85 0.06 15.83 3.51
CA VAL A 85 1.51 16.08 3.55
C VAL A 85 1.78 17.45 4.18
N GLN A 86 1.06 18.49 3.75
CA GLN A 86 1.22 19.83 4.31
C GLN A 86 1.03 19.84 5.83
N ARG A 87 -0.05 19.23 6.33
CA ARG A 87 -0.34 19.15 7.78
C ARG A 87 0.71 18.33 8.52
N PHE A 88 1.01 17.13 8.02
CA PHE A 88 2.01 16.25 8.62
C PHE A 88 3.38 16.93 8.76
N MET A 89 3.77 17.71 7.75
CA MET A 89 5.03 18.46 7.78
C MET A 89 4.99 19.63 8.76
N ALA A 90 3.89 20.39 8.79
CA ALA A 90 3.73 21.53 9.70
C ALA A 90 3.73 21.10 11.17
N GLU A 91 3.04 20.00 11.51
CA GLU A 91 2.99 19.44 12.86
C GLU A 91 4.36 18.97 13.37
N ARG A 92 5.29 18.70 12.46
CA ARG A 92 6.62 18.16 12.76
C ARG A 92 7.76 19.13 12.46
N ASP A 93 7.44 20.37 12.13
CA ASP A 93 8.40 21.41 11.74
C ASP A 93 9.38 20.94 10.65
N LEU A 94 8.84 20.28 9.63
CA LEU A 94 9.62 19.71 8.53
C LEU A 94 9.65 20.64 7.32
N GLU A 95 10.84 20.83 6.75
CA GLU A 95 10.98 21.53 5.47
C GLU A 95 10.67 20.60 4.28
N PRO A 96 9.98 21.12 3.24
CA PRO A 96 9.81 20.43 1.97
C PRO A 96 11.18 20.08 1.39
N VAL A 97 11.26 18.91 0.76
CA VAL A 97 12.46 18.62 -0.03
C VAL A 97 12.43 19.53 -1.25
N LYS A 98 13.41 20.43 -1.33
CA LYS A 98 13.60 21.36 -2.44
C LYS A 98 14.47 20.66 -3.51
N ASP A 99 14.39 21.12 -4.75
CA ASP A 99 15.29 20.77 -5.86
C ASP A 99 15.14 19.38 -6.52
N TYR A 100 13.90 18.92 -6.73
CA TYR A 100 13.71 17.82 -7.67
C TYR A 100 13.69 18.32 -9.12
N PHE A 101 14.42 17.64 -10.00
CA PHE A 101 14.07 17.61 -11.41
C PHE A 101 12.59 17.21 -11.56
N PRO A 102 11.88 17.62 -12.63
CA PRO A 102 10.44 17.34 -12.76
C PRO A 102 10.05 15.86 -12.59
N GLN A 103 10.97 14.94 -12.89
CA GLN A 103 10.77 13.48 -12.75
C GLN A 103 11.50 12.88 -11.54
N GLY A 104 12.15 13.70 -10.73
CA GLY A 104 12.77 13.32 -9.47
C GLY A 104 11.73 13.16 -8.38
N PHE A 105 12.09 12.34 -7.39
CA PHE A 105 11.33 12.12 -6.19
C PHE A 105 12.29 11.93 -5.02
N GLY A 106 11.78 12.10 -3.82
CA GLY A 106 12.49 11.69 -2.62
C GLY A 106 11.56 11.04 -1.63
N ILE A 107 12.18 10.23 -0.78
CA ILE A 107 11.50 9.33 0.12
C ILE A 107 12.07 9.55 1.51
N ARG A 108 11.19 9.73 2.48
CA ARG A 108 11.55 9.83 3.90
C ARG A 108 10.64 8.94 4.72
N THR A 109 11.23 8.06 5.53
CA THR A 109 10.51 7.26 6.51
C THR A 109 10.57 7.96 7.86
N PHE A 110 9.42 8.11 8.51
CA PHE A 110 9.28 8.60 9.86
C PHE A 110 8.74 7.48 10.75
N SER A 111 9.39 7.25 11.89
CA SER A 111 8.92 6.26 12.87
C SER A 111 8.10 6.96 13.95
N ASN A 112 6.96 6.36 14.28
CA ASN A 112 6.01 6.78 15.31
C ASN A 112 5.83 5.63 16.32
N GLY A 113 6.93 5.06 16.79
CA GLY A 113 6.92 3.84 17.60
C GLY A 113 6.93 2.59 16.72
N GLU A 114 5.91 1.73 16.84
CA GLU A 114 5.76 0.55 15.98
C GLU A 114 5.22 0.88 14.59
N LYS A 115 4.63 2.07 14.43
CA LYS A 115 4.02 2.54 13.18
C LYS A 115 4.94 3.47 12.43
N ARG A 116 4.75 3.53 11.11
CA ARG A 116 5.64 4.25 10.20
C ARG A 116 4.85 5.08 9.21
N THR A 117 5.36 6.27 8.92
CA THR A 117 4.88 7.12 7.84
C THR A 117 5.98 7.25 6.80
N LEU A 118 5.69 6.84 5.57
CA LEU A 118 6.55 7.02 4.41
C LEU A 118 6.06 8.22 3.62
N LEU A 119 6.87 9.26 3.47
CA LEU A 119 6.61 10.37 2.56
C LEU A 119 7.31 10.09 1.23
N ILE A 120 6.55 10.06 0.14
CA ILE A 120 7.03 9.94 -1.24
C ILE A 120 6.63 11.22 -1.97
N ALA A 121 7.58 12.13 -2.17
CA ALA A 121 7.32 13.43 -2.78
C ALA A 121 8.10 13.58 -4.08
N GLY A 122 7.39 13.52 -5.22
CA GLY A 122 7.88 13.97 -6.51
C GLY A 122 7.62 15.46 -6.74
N ALA A 123 8.42 16.08 -7.63
CA ALA A 123 8.08 17.43 -8.14
C ALA A 123 6.86 17.44 -9.08
N SER A 124 6.43 16.27 -9.56
CA SER A 124 5.26 16.10 -10.41
C SER A 124 4.62 14.74 -10.18
N LEU A 125 3.46 14.52 -10.80
CA LEU A 125 2.78 13.22 -10.84
C LEU A 125 3.68 12.09 -11.37
N VAL A 126 4.52 12.37 -12.38
CA VAL A 126 5.48 11.39 -12.90
C VAL A 126 6.55 11.05 -11.87
N GLY A 127 6.99 12.03 -11.08
CA GLY A 127 7.89 11.79 -9.94
C GLY A 127 7.22 10.94 -8.87
N ASP A 128 5.96 11.21 -8.54
CA ASP A 128 5.17 10.46 -7.57
C ASP A 128 5.05 8.98 -8.00
N VAL A 129 4.69 8.72 -9.27
CA VAL A 129 4.64 7.36 -9.87
C VAL A 129 5.99 6.64 -9.76
N ARG A 130 7.09 7.33 -10.07
CA ARG A 130 8.44 6.74 -9.96
C ARG A 130 8.80 6.40 -8.52
N GLY A 131 8.40 7.23 -7.56
CA GLY A 131 8.57 6.94 -6.15
C GLY A 131 7.81 5.70 -5.70
N LEU A 132 6.59 5.50 -6.20
CA LEU A 132 5.83 4.27 -5.95
C LEU A 132 6.49 3.03 -6.55
N TYR A 133 6.99 3.11 -7.79
CA TYR A 133 7.71 1.98 -8.39
C TYR A 133 9.04 1.69 -7.70
N TRP A 134 9.71 2.71 -7.15
CA TRP A 134 10.87 2.49 -6.29
C TRP A 134 10.46 1.71 -5.02
N LEU A 135 9.34 2.07 -4.39
CA LEU A 135 8.83 1.35 -3.22
C LEU A 135 8.50 -0.09 -3.57
N TRP A 136 7.80 -0.30 -4.69
CA TRP A 136 7.48 -1.62 -5.21
C TRP A 136 8.74 -2.47 -5.41
N ASP A 137 9.79 -1.91 -6.01
CA ASP A 137 11.07 -2.61 -6.16
C ASP A 137 11.70 -2.97 -4.80
N ARG A 138 11.61 -2.08 -3.80
CA ARG A 138 12.10 -2.40 -2.44
C ARG A 138 11.34 -3.56 -1.81
N ILE A 139 10.01 -3.61 -1.94
CA ILE A 139 9.22 -4.73 -1.45
C ILE A 139 9.57 -6.02 -2.20
N ARG A 140 9.68 -5.95 -3.54
CA ARG A 140 10.02 -7.11 -4.37
C ARG A 140 11.37 -7.72 -3.99
N VAL A 141 12.37 -6.89 -3.72
CA VAL A 141 13.75 -7.33 -3.42
C VAL A 141 13.94 -7.64 -1.93
N HIS A 142 13.54 -6.73 -1.04
CA HIS A 142 13.85 -6.79 0.39
C HIS A 142 12.71 -7.34 1.24
N LYS A 143 11.53 -7.58 0.65
CA LYS A 143 10.33 -8.14 1.30
C LYS A 143 9.82 -7.31 2.49
N LYS A 144 10.15 -6.01 2.53
CA LYS A 144 9.76 -5.07 3.59
C LYS A 144 9.61 -3.65 3.06
N ILE A 145 8.77 -2.87 3.74
CA ILE A 145 8.72 -1.41 3.57
C ILE A 145 9.92 -0.79 4.30
N PRO A 146 10.66 0.14 3.67
CA PRO A 146 11.80 0.83 4.28
C PRO A 146 11.44 1.74 5.44
#